data_AF-A0A1R1PHX8-F1
#
_entry.id   AF-A0A1R1PHX8-F1
#
_cell.length_a   1.000
_cell.length_b   1.000
_cell.length_c   1.000
_cell.angle_alpha   90.00
_cell.angle_beta   90.00
_cell.angle_gamma   90.00
#
_symmetry.space_group_name_H-M   'P 1'
#
loop_
_entity.id
_entity.type
_entity.pdbx_description
1 polymer ?
#
loop_
_entity_poly.entity_id
_entity_poly.type
_entity_poly.pdbx_seq_one_letter_code
_entity_poly.pdbx_strand_id
1 'polypeptide(L)' 'MKKLQKEQGGFGGGFDQKPHLATTYAAVCTLALVGTKEAYAVVDREKIYKWMMSMKLPSGGFYMCEGGEVDLR' A
#
# COMPACT_ATOMS: atom_id res chain seq x y z
N MET A 1 -4.38 -3.04 11.37
CA MET A 1 -4.11 -3.18 9.92
C MET A 1 -5.35 -3.09 9.04
N LYS A 2 -6.42 -3.88 9.26
CA LYS A 2 -7.61 -3.87 8.38
C LYS A 2 -8.22 -2.48 8.14
N LYS A 3 -8.35 -1.65 9.18
CA LYS A 3 -8.87 -0.26 9.07
C LYS A 3 -7.90 0.72 8.38
N LEU A 4 -6.64 0.34 8.18
CA LEU A 4 -5.61 1.16 7.54
C LEU A 4 -5.49 0.86 6.05
N GLN A 5 -6.02 -0.27 5.57
CA GLN A 5 -6.12 -0.55 4.15
C GLN A 5 -7.29 0.24 3.57
N LYS A 6 -7.04 0.93 2.46
CA LYS A 6 -8.00 1.87 1.88
C LYS A 6 -8.80 1.20 0.76
N GLU A 7 -10.00 1.71 0.50
CA GLU A 7 -10.90 1.10 -0.49
C GLU A 7 -10.32 1.14 -1.91
N GLN A 8 -9.56 2.20 -2.21
CA GLN A 8 -8.81 2.35 -3.45
C GLN A 8 -7.60 1.40 -3.56
N GLY A 9 -7.15 0.79 -2.46
CA GLY A 9 -5.93 -0.03 -2.37
C GLY A 9 -4.79 0.64 -1.59
N GLY A 10 -3.81 -0.16 -1.16
CA GLY A 10 -2.70 0.29 -0.33
C GLY A 10 -3.08 0.53 1.15
N PHE A 11 -2.07 0.82 1.97
CA PHE A 11 -2.23 1.18 3.38
C PHE A 11 -1.79 2.62 3.62
N GLY A 12 -2.56 3.35 4.43
CA GLY A 12 -2.17 4.67 4.95
C GLY A 12 -1.38 4.56 6.26
N GLY A 13 -0.68 5.63 6.64
CA GLY A 13 0.07 5.72 7.90
C GLY A 13 -0.82 5.85 9.15
N GLY A 14 -2.11 6.12 8.98
CA GLY A 14 -3.08 6.27 10.06
C GLY A 14 -4.52 6.24 9.57
N PHE A 15 -5.44 6.43 10.51
CA PHE A 15 -6.85 6.67 10.20
C PHE A 15 -6.97 7.89 9.27
N ASP A 16 -7.82 7.77 8.25
CA ASP A 16 -8.10 8.81 7.25
C ASP A 16 -6.93 9.35 6.43
N GLN A 17 -5.72 8.82 6.61
CA GLN A 17 -4.59 9.12 5.73
C GLN A 17 -4.73 8.38 4.40
N LYS A 18 -4.32 9.03 3.31
CA LYS A 18 -4.24 8.42 1.98
C LYS A 18 -3.27 7.22 1.97
N PRO A 19 -3.47 6.24 1.08
CA PRO A 19 -2.51 5.16 0.93
C PRO A 19 -1.17 5.71 0.42
N HIS A 20 -0.09 5.11 0.91
CA HIS A 20 1.28 5.52 0.58
C HIS A 20 2.18 4.29 0.46
N LEU A 21 3.16 4.29 -0.45
CA LEU A 21 4.00 3.12 -0.76
C LEU A 21 4.81 2.69 0.46
N ALA A 22 5.47 3.63 1.14
CA ALA A 22 6.22 3.35 2.37
C ALA A 22 5.38 2.66 3.46
N THR A 23 4.15 3.14 3.72
CA THR A 23 3.27 2.55 4.74
C THR A 23 2.64 1.24 4.27
N THR A 24 2.43 1.08 2.96
CA THR A 24 2.02 -0.19 2.33
C THR A 24 3.11 -1.25 2.49
N TYR A 25 4.37 -0.92 2.19
CA TYR A 25 5.52 -1.78 2.43
C TYR A 25 5.63 -2.20 3.90
N ALA A 26 5.66 -1.22 4.81
CA ALA A 26 5.77 -1.48 6.24
C ALA A 26 4.60 -2.37 6.74
N ALA A 27 3.39 -2.14 6.23
CA ALA A 27 2.23 -2.92 6.59
C ALA A 27 2.31 -4.37 6.13
N VAL A 28 2.71 -4.62 4.89
CA VAL A 28 2.87 -5.97 4.34
C VAL A 28 3.98 -6.72 5.06
N CYS A 29 5.14 -6.09 5.30
CA CYS A 29 6.23 -6.69 6.08
C CYS A 29 5.78 -7.05 7.50
N THR A 30 5.05 -6.15 8.17
CA THR A 30 4.52 -6.41 9.52
C THR A 30 3.57 -7.62 9.52
N LEU A 31 2.64 -7.68 8.57
CA LEU A 31 1.70 -8.81 8.47
C LEU A 31 2.43 -10.12 8.11
N ALA A 32 3.46 -10.05 7.28
CA ALA A 32 4.33 -11.18 6.95
C ALA A 32 5.03 -11.74 8.20
N LEU A 33 5.58 -10.85 9.06
CA LEU A 33 6.22 -11.21 10.32
C LEU A 33 5.24 -11.81 11.33
N VAL A 34 4.00 -11.32 11.39
CA VAL A 34 2.95 -11.92 12.25
C VAL A 34 2.65 -13.36 11.82
N GLY A 35 2.63 -13.64 10.51
CA GLY A 35 2.74 -15.00 10.02
C GLY A 35 1.48 -15.88 10.15
N THR A 36 0.32 -15.32 10.50
CA THR A 36 -0.93 -16.09 10.63
C THR A 36 -1.84 -15.95 9.42
N LYS A 37 -2.77 -16.91 9.24
CA LYS A 37 -3.77 -16.86 8.17
C LYS A 37 -4.65 -15.61 8.27
N GLU A 38 -4.99 -15.21 9.49
CA GLU A 38 -5.80 -14.02 9.75
C GLU A 38 -5.04 -12.75 9.38
N ALA A 39 -3.73 -12.70 9.64
CA ALA A 39 -2.88 -11.58 9.23
C ALA A 39 -2.82 -11.47 7.70
N TYR A 40 -2.65 -12.59 7.00
CA TYR A 40 -2.62 -12.60 5.54
C TYR A 40 -3.97 -12.24 4.91
N ALA A 41 -5.08 -12.67 5.53
CA ALA A 41 -6.43 -12.34 5.09
C ALA A 41 -6.76 -10.83 5.17
N VAL A 42 -5.93 -10.03 5.86
CA VAL A 42 -6.06 -8.56 5.85
C VAL A 42 -5.68 -7.98 4.49
N VAL A 43 -4.77 -8.57 3.72
CA VAL A 43 -4.20 -7.98 2.50
C VAL A 43 -5.11 -8.22 1.30
N ASP A 44 -5.70 -7.15 0.77
CA ASP A 44 -6.43 -7.19 -0.50
C ASP A 44 -5.44 -6.98 -1.66
N ARG A 45 -4.92 -8.09 -2.17
CA ARG A 45 -3.86 -8.10 -3.20
C ARG A 45 -4.32 -7.44 -4.51
N GLU A 46 -5.58 -7.63 -4.90
CA GLU A 46 -6.11 -7.08 -6.15
C GLU A 46 -6.21 -5.57 -6.07
N LYS A 47 -6.71 -5.02 -4.96
CA LYS A 47 -6.77 -3.58 -4.74
C LYS A 47 -5.38 -2.95 -4.65
N ILE A 48 -4.45 -3.58 -3.92
CA ILE A 48 -3.06 -3.08 -3.86
C ILE A 48 -2.45 -3.03 -5.25
N TYR A 49 -2.62 -4.08 -6.06
CA TYR A 49 -2.09 -4.09 -7.42
C TYR A 49 -2.69 -2.97 -8.29
N LYS A 50 -4.03 -2.84 -8.31
CA LYS A 50 -4.70 -1.76 -9.07
C LYS A 50 -4.22 -0.37 -8.65
N TRP A 51 -4.07 -0.15 -7.35
CA TRP A 51 -3.56 1.11 -6.81
C TRP A 51 -2.08 1.35 -7.17
N MET A 52 -1.21 0.36 -7.03
CA MET A 52 0.20 0.52 -7.44
C MET A 52 0.31 0.84 -8.93
N MET A 53 -0.51 0.21 -9.77
CA MET A 53 -0.50 0.46 -11.20
C MET A 53 -1.04 1.84 -11.57
N SER A 54 -2.00 2.40 -10.81
CA SER A 54 -2.43 3.79 -11.02
C SER A 54 -1.35 4.81 -10.63
N MET A 55 -0.39 4.43 -9.78
CA MET A 55 0.78 5.26 -9.43
C MET A 55 1.94 5.13 -10.40
N LYS A 56 1.88 4.21 -11.38
CA LYS A 56 2.97 3.95 -12.32
C LYS A 56 3.06 5.05 -13.39
N LEU A 57 4.27 5.55 -13.61
CA LEU A 57 4.58 6.51 -14.66
C LEU A 57 5.04 5.83 -15.96
N PRO A 58 4.85 6.48 -17.13
CA PRO A 58 5.41 6.02 -18.41
C PRO A 58 6.94 5.88 -18.39
N SER A 59 7.63 6.69 -17.57
CA SER A 59 9.08 6.61 -17.37
C SER A 59 9.52 5.36 -16.60
N GLY A 60 8.59 4.60 -16.04
CA GLY A 60 8.84 3.39 -15.27
C GLY A 60 8.79 3.57 -13.76
N GLY A 61 8.99 4.79 -13.25
CA GLY A 61 8.90 5.15 -11.84
C GLY A 61 7.48 5.08 -11.28
N PHE A 62 7.35 5.30 -9.97
CA PHE A 62 6.07 5.29 -9.26
C PHE A 62 5.96 6.50 -8.35
N TYR A 63 4.76 7.07 -8.26
CA TYR A 63 4.45 8.00 -7.20
C TYR A 63 4.36 7.29 -5.85
N MET A 64 4.91 7.90 -4.80
CA MET A 64 4.79 7.37 -3.43
C MET A 64 3.36 7.36 -2.92
N CYS A 65 2.54 8.29 -3.40
CA CYS A 65 1.10 8.39 -3.16
C CYS A 65 0.47 9.30 -4.23
N GLU A 66 -0.86 9.40 -4.27
CA GLU A 66 -1.53 10.30 -5.20
C GLU A 66 -1.05 11.76 -5.01
N GLY A 67 -0.56 12.36 -6.11
CA GLY A 67 0.04 13.70 -6.13
C GLY A 67 1.36 13.84 -5.37
N GLY A 68 1.97 12.73 -4.96
CA GLY A 68 3.23 12.71 -4.22
C GLY A 68 4.47 12.83 -5.10
N GLU A 69 5.60 12.56 -4.48
CA GLU A 69 6.93 12.53 -5.07
C GLU A 69 7.22 11.19 -5.77
N VAL A 70 8.26 11.20 -6.62
CA VAL A 70 8.78 10.05 -7.35
C VAL A 70 10.28 9.95 -7.09
N ASP A 71 10.71 8.84 -6.53
CA ASP A 71 12.12 8.49 -6.36
C ASP A 71 12.24 6.96 -6.19
N LEU A 72 13.38 6.48 -5.69
CA LEU A 72 13.74 5.06 -5.64
C LEU A 72 13.28 4.32 -4.36
N ARG A 73 12.62 5.00 -3.41
CA ARG A 73 12.21 4.40 -2.13
C ARG A 73 11.12 3.33 -2.25
#